data_AF-A0AAJ2GFG0-F1
#
_entry.id   AF-A0AAJ2GFG0-F1
#
_cell.length_a   1.000
_cell.length_b   1.000
_cell.length_c   1.000
_cell.angle_alpha   90.00
_cell.angle_beta   90.00
_cell.angle_gamma   90.00
#
_symmetry.space_group_name_H-M   'P 1'
#
loop_
_entity.id
_entity.type
_entity.pdbx_description
1 polymer ?
#
loop_
_entity_poly.entity_id
_entity_poly.type
_entity_poly.pdbx_seq_one_letter_code
_entity_poly.pdbx_strand_id
1 'polypeptide(L)'
;MLRTDAARQLDPFMRPEMVYAEDFDLYHRIAAFGGVARLDDELLTYRRHSGGASQTQAQAMRQAAIRVLTGVYVEAFGDAAAETADLIVTHVMGQQPVPDRSTLERVGSALVALQDRFLAQHRPDRESRSLIRWETARRWARIGRAGLRTGTLRLGDAAAVRPPHLGLGYAGIEELILSRIVGSVRAAQRRVRKDAAA
;
A
#
# COMPACT_ATOMS: atom_id res chain seq x y z
N MET A 1 -5.92 15.66 15.12
CA MET A 1 -6.86 16.71 15.56
C MET A 1 -7.87 16.93 14.45
N LEU A 2 -9.12 17.25 14.79
CA LEU A 2 -10.20 17.43 13.82
C LEU A 2 -10.95 18.72 14.15
N ARG A 3 -11.44 19.43 13.14
CA ARG A 3 -12.37 20.54 13.37
C ARG A 3 -13.73 19.99 13.79
N THR A 4 -14.37 20.65 14.76
CA THR A 4 -15.65 20.21 15.32
C THR A 4 -16.77 20.18 14.29
N ASP A 5 -16.79 21.13 13.35
CA ASP A 5 -17.77 21.20 12.27
C ASP A 5 -17.68 19.97 11.35
N ALA A 6 -16.48 19.58 10.92
CA ALA A 6 -16.27 18.37 10.12
C ALA A 6 -16.62 17.08 10.89
N ALA A 7 -16.25 16.99 12.17
CA ALA A 7 -16.57 15.83 13.00
C ALA A 7 -18.08 15.61 13.19
N ARG A 8 -18.85 16.69 13.31
CA ARG A 8 -20.32 16.64 13.46
C ARG A 8 -21.06 16.20 12.19
N GLN A 9 -20.41 16.21 11.02
CA GLN A 9 -20.99 15.67 9.79
C GLN A 9 -20.99 14.14 9.75
N LEU A 10 -20.26 13.48 10.65
CA LEU A 10 -20.20 12.03 10.73
C LEU A 10 -21.19 11.52 11.78
N ASP A 11 -22.20 10.79 11.31
CA ASP A 11 -23.17 10.10 12.16
C ASP A 11 -23.31 8.62 11.72
N PRO A 12 -22.87 7.64 12.54
CA PRO A 12 -22.12 7.82 13.79
C PRO A 12 -20.69 8.31 13.52
N PHE A 13 -20.06 9.00 14.47
CA PHE A 13 -18.67 9.45 14.32
C PHE A 13 -17.72 8.25 14.09
N MET A 14 -17.80 7.26 14.98
CA MET A 14 -17.09 5.98 14.90
C MET A 14 -18.05 4.86 14.55
N ARG A 15 -17.66 3.95 13.66
CA ARG A 15 -18.43 2.77 13.28
C ARG A 15 -17.97 1.55 14.09
N PRO A 16 -18.78 1.03 15.04
CA PRO A 16 -18.38 -0.09 15.88
C PRO A 16 -18.08 -1.38 15.12
N GLU A 17 -18.56 -1.52 13.89
CA GLU A 17 -18.29 -2.67 13.02
C GLU A 17 -16.91 -2.60 12.32
N MET A 18 -16.19 -1.47 12.42
CA MET A 18 -14.86 -1.25 11.82
C MET A 18 -13.71 -1.41 12.82
N VAL A 19 -13.90 -2.23 13.85
CA VAL A 19 -12.84 -2.59 14.81
C VAL A 19 -11.59 -3.03 14.06
N TYR A 20 -10.44 -2.52 14.50
CA TYR A 20 -9.11 -2.69 13.93
C TYR A 20 -8.79 -1.85 12.68
N ALA A 21 -9.72 -1.05 12.18
CA ALA A 21 -9.50 -0.07 11.12
C ALA A 21 -10.26 1.25 11.40
N GLU A 22 -10.48 1.55 12.67
CA GLU A 22 -11.27 2.68 13.13
C GLU A 22 -10.77 4.02 12.60
N ASP A 23 -9.48 4.27 12.73
CA ASP A 23 -8.82 5.48 12.24
C ASP A 23 -8.82 5.54 10.71
N PHE A 24 -8.58 4.41 10.07
CA PHE A 24 -8.54 4.28 8.62
C PHE A 24 -9.91 4.53 7.99
N ASP A 25 -10.99 3.98 8.55
CA ASP A 25 -12.39 4.29 8.16
C ASP A 25 -12.70 5.77 8.39
N LEU A 26 -12.36 6.29 9.59
CA LEU A 26 -12.59 7.68 9.95
C LEU A 26 -11.94 8.65 8.96
N TYR A 27 -10.68 8.43 8.60
CA TYR A 27 -9.96 9.31 7.66
C TYR A 27 -10.57 9.29 6.25
N HIS A 28 -11.05 8.13 5.77
CA HIS A 28 -11.72 8.06 4.47
C HIS A 28 -13.05 8.80 4.47
N ARG A 29 -13.83 8.67 5.55
CA ARG A 29 -15.15 9.32 5.66
C ARG A 29 -15.02 10.82 5.87
N ILE A 30 -14.10 11.26 6.73
CA ILE A 30 -13.97 12.69 7.06
C ILE A 30 -13.33 13.50 5.93
N ALA A 31 -12.54 12.88 5.05
CA ALA A 31 -11.93 13.54 3.90
C ALA A 31 -12.97 14.12 2.91
N ALA A 32 -14.23 13.67 2.96
CA ALA A 32 -15.32 14.27 2.19
C ALA A 32 -15.68 15.70 2.64
N PHE A 33 -15.30 16.10 3.87
CA PHE A 33 -15.68 17.38 4.47
C PHE A 33 -14.52 18.38 4.57
N GLY A 34 -13.37 18.08 3.96
CA GLY A 34 -12.23 18.99 3.91
C GLY A 34 -10.90 18.30 3.65
N GLY A 35 -9.84 19.11 3.54
CA GLY A 35 -8.49 18.63 3.37
C GLY A 35 -7.87 18.10 4.66
N VAL A 36 -6.93 17.17 4.52
CA VAL A 36 -6.07 16.71 5.61
C VAL A 36 -4.72 17.41 5.48
N ALA A 37 -4.36 18.20 6.49
CA ALA A 37 -3.02 18.79 6.60
C ALA A 37 -2.12 17.90 7.47
N ARG A 38 -0.84 17.80 7.08
CA ARG A 38 0.20 17.15 7.89
C ARG A 38 1.06 18.24 8.53
N LEU A 39 1.26 18.15 9.84
CA LEU A 39 2.31 18.87 10.55
C LEU A 39 3.59 18.05 10.43
N ASP A 40 4.69 18.67 10.02
CA ASP A 40 5.97 17.99 9.84
C ASP A 40 6.83 18.04 11.11
N ASP A 41 6.18 17.73 12.24
CA ASP A 41 6.77 17.71 13.58
C ASP A 41 6.53 16.35 14.23
N GLU A 42 7.51 15.88 15.02
CA GLU A 42 7.38 14.66 15.81
C GLU A 42 6.52 14.92 17.05
N LEU A 43 5.20 14.83 16.88
CA LEU A 43 4.23 15.15 17.93
C LEU A 43 3.75 13.94 18.76
N LEU A 44 4.15 12.72 18.39
CA LEU A 44 3.66 11.50 19.03
C LEU A 44 4.69 10.37 18.99
N THR A 45 4.88 9.71 20.14
CA THR A 45 5.71 8.51 20.27
C THR A 45 4.82 7.30 20.58
N TYR A 46 4.76 6.34 19.66
CA TYR A 46 4.01 5.10 19.86
C TYR A 46 4.87 4.03 20.54
N ARG A 47 4.32 3.39 21.57
CA ARG A 47 4.89 2.16 22.13
C ARG A 47 4.56 0.98 21.23
N ARG A 48 5.58 0.25 20.78
CA ARG A 48 5.43 -1.01 20.06
C ARG A 48 5.81 -2.16 20.99
N HIS A 49 4.94 -3.15 21.12
CA HIS A 49 5.18 -4.34 21.93
C HIS A 49 4.46 -5.55 21.32
N SER A 50 4.87 -6.76 21.69
CA SER A 50 4.36 -8.03 21.13
C SER A 50 2.87 -8.26 21.40
N GLY A 51 2.34 -7.72 22.51
CA GLY A 51 0.91 -7.77 22.84
C GLY A 51 0.03 -6.74 22.13
N GLY A 52 0.60 -5.87 21.28
CA GLY A 52 -0.19 -4.86 20.57
C GLY A 52 -1.10 -5.49 19.51
N ALA A 53 -2.26 -4.88 19.26
CA ALA A 53 -3.22 -5.37 18.27
C ALA A 53 -2.61 -5.54 16.87
N SER A 54 -1.67 -4.66 16.48
CA SER A 54 -0.95 -4.79 15.21
C SER A 54 -0.10 -6.06 15.07
N GLN A 55 0.21 -6.72 16.18
CA GLN A 55 0.97 -7.97 16.21
C GLN A 55 0.05 -9.18 16.42
N THR A 56 -0.91 -9.08 17.34
CA THR A 56 -1.78 -10.20 17.72
C THR A 56 -3.02 -10.33 16.84
N GLN A 57 -3.44 -9.25 16.18
CA GLN A 57 -4.68 -9.14 15.41
C GLN A 57 -4.43 -8.67 13.96
N ALA A 58 -3.21 -8.88 13.44
CA ALA A 58 -2.81 -8.43 12.10
C ALA A 58 -3.77 -8.90 10.99
N GLN A 59 -4.29 -10.14 11.09
CA GLN A 59 -5.25 -10.65 10.12
C GLN A 59 -6.60 -9.92 10.21
N ALA A 60 -7.10 -9.67 11.42
CA ALA A 60 -8.35 -8.94 11.61
C ALA A 60 -8.24 -7.49 11.13
N MET A 61 -7.12 -6.81 11.44
CA MET A 61 -6.77 -5.49 10.90
C MET A 61 -6.77 -5.47 9.38
N ARG A 62 -6.13 -6.46 8.74
CA ARG A 62 -6.11 -6.59 7.27
C ARG A 62 -7.53 -6.71 6.71
N GLN A 63 -8.35 -7.59 7.27
CA GLN A 63 -9.72 -7.78 6.80
C GLN A 63 -10.59 -6.53 7.00
N ALA A 64 -10.40 -5.79 8.11
CA ALA A 64 -11.07 -4.53 8.34
C ALA A 64 -10.65 -3.46 7.31
N ALA A 65 -9.35 -3.32 7.03
CA ALA A 65 -8.85 -2.41 6.01
C ALA A 65 -9.38 -2.74 4.60
N ILE A 66 -9.51 -4.03 4.26
CA ILE A 66 -10.12 -4.46 3.00
C ILE A 66 -11.57 -4.01 2.94
N ARG A 67 -12.38 -4.23 3.99
CA ARG A 67 -13.78 -3.78 4.03
C ARG A 67 -13.90 -2.26 3.82
N VAL A 68 -13.04 -1.47 4.46
CA VAL A 68 -13.01 0.00 4.28
C VAL A 68 -12.72 0.34 2.82
N LEU A 69 -11.63 -0.18 2.25
CA LEU A 69 -11.25 0.13 0.88
C LEU A 69 -12.24 -0.38 -0.15
N THR A 70 -12.88 -1.54 0.06
CA THR A 70 -13.94 -2.03 -0.82
C THR A 70 -15.02 -0.97 -0.97
N GLY A 71 -15.54 -0.43 0.14
CA GLY A 71 -16.56 0.62 0.10
C GLY A 71 -16.11 1.88 -0.64
N VAL A 72 -14.85 2.30 -0.44
CA VAL A 72 -14.27 3.48 -1.12
C VAL A 72 -14.05 3.21 -2.62
N TYR A 73 -13.72 1.98 -2.99
CA TYR A 73 -13.33 1.60 -4.34
C TYR A 73 -14.50 1.23 -5.25
N VAL A 74 -15.71 1.00 -4.71
CA VAL A 74 -16.91 0.69 -5.50
C VAL A 74 -17.11 1.69 -6.64
N GLU A 75 -16.97 2.98 -6.39
CA GLU A 75 -17.18 4.00 -7.43
C GLU A 75 -16.14 3.94 -8.55
N ALA A 76 -14.92 3.48 -8.25
CA ALA A 76 -13.81 3.44 -9.21
C ALA A 76 -13.68 2.10 -9.94
N PHE A 77 -14.07 1.00 -9.29
CA PHE A 77 -13.80 -0.36 -9.77
C PHE A 77 -15.04 -1.25 -9.86
N GLY A 78 -16.21 -0.79 -9.43
CA GLY A 78 -17.46 -1.56 -9.46
C GLY A 78 -17.29 -2.92 -8.78
N ASP A 79 -17.65 -3.99 -9.49
CA ASP A 79 -17.55 -5.37 -9.01
C ASP A 79 -16.12 -5.79 -8.64
N ALA A 80 -15.10 -5.17 -9.24
CA ALA A 80 -13.70 -5.44 -8.93
C ALA A 80 -13.19 -4.71 -7.68
N ALA A 81 -14.02 -3.93 -6.98
CA ALA A 81 -13.60 -3.13 -5.83
C ALA A 81 -13.04 -3.98 -4.69
N ALA A 82 -13.70 -5.09 -4.33
CA ALA A 82 -13.25 -5.96 -3.24
C ALA A 82 -11.91 -6.63 -3.56
N GLU A 83 -11.76 -7.10 -4.80
CA GLU A 83 -10.54 -7.73 -5.28
C GLU A 83 -9.38 -6.72 -5.35
N THR A 84 -9.65 -5.51 -5.82
CA THR A 84 -8.67 -4.41 -5.87
C THR A 84 -8.26 -3.96 -4.47
N ALA A 85 -9.21 -3.89 -3.54
CA ALA A 85 -8.94 -3.57 -2.14
C ALA A 85 -7.98 -4.58 -1.51
N ASP A 86 -8.22 -5.89 -1.68
CA ASP A 86 -7.30 -6.92 -1.16
C ASP A 86 -5.89 -6.78 -1.76
N LEU A 87 -5.76 -6.55 -3.08
CA LEU A 87 -4.46 -6.31 -3.70
C LEU A 87 -3.71 -5.14 -3.05
N ILE A 88 -4.38 -4.00 -2.86
CA ILE A 88 -3.78 -2.79 -2.29
C ILE A 88 -3.41 -3.01 -0.82
N VAL A 89 -4.32 -3.54 0.00
CA VAL A 89 -4.05 -3.78 1.42
C VAL A 89 -2.90 -4.77 1.59
N THR A 90 -2.82 -5.79 0.74
CA THR A 90 -1.83 -6.87 0.87
C THR A 90 -0.44 -6.44 0.43
N HIS A 91 -0.35 -5.93 -0.80
CA HIS A 91 0.94 -5.74 -1.46
C HIS A 91 1.48 -4.32 -1.31
N VAL A 92 0.59 -3.32 -1.22
CA VAL A 92 1.00 -1.92 -1.08
C VAL A 92 1.13 -1.54 0.40
N MET A 93 0.06 -1.74 1.18
CA MET A 93 0.04 -1.37 2.61
C MET A 93 0.79 -2.38 3.47
N GLY A 94 0.47 -3.67 3.30
CA GLY A 94 1.07 -4.78 4.04
C GLY A 94 2.46 -5.18 3.57
N GLN A 95 2.93 -4.63 2.44
CA GLN A 95 4.25 -4.89 1.83
C GLN A 95 4.54 -6.38 1.62
N GLN A 96 3.50 -7.21 1.47
CA GLN A 96 3.67 -8.61 1.13
C GLN A 96 4.16 -8.72 -0.31
N PRO A 97 5.19 -9.54 -0.58
CA PRO A 97 5.64 -9.77 -1.95
C PRO A 97 4.49 -10.29 -2.82
N VAL A 98 4.40 -9.78 -4.05
CA VAL A 98 3.47 -10.34 -5.05
C VAL A 98 3.90 -11.76 -5.42
N PRO A 99 2.96 -12.71 -5.60
CA PRO A 99 3.28 -14.11 -5.86
C PRO A 99 3.76 -14.36 -7.29
N ASP A 100 3.32 -13.54 -8.25
CA ASP A 100 3.61 -13.71 -9.67
C ASP A 100 3.51 -12.38 -10.46
N ARG A 101 3.82 -12.47 -11.76
CA ARG A 101 3.75 -11.36 -12.70
C ARG A 101 2.33 -10.84 -12.90
N SER A 102 1.33 -11.71 -12.99
CA SER A 102 -0.07 -11.31 -13.21
C SER A 102 -0.57 -10.42 -12.06
N THR A 103 -0.25 -10.79 -10.83
CA THR A 103 -0.58 -10.01 -9.63
C THR A 103 0.15 -8.67 -9.64
N LEU A 104 1.42 -8.65 -10.07
CA LEU A 104 2.17 -7.41 -10.24
C LEU A 104 1.50 -6.47 -11.26
N GLU A 105 1.07 -6.98 -12.40
CA GLU A 105 0.34 -6.21 -13.43
C GLU A 105 -0.94 -5.59 -12.86
N ARG A 106 -1.73 -6.40 -12.15
CA ARG A 106 -2.99 -5.94 -11.54
C ARG A 106 -2.78 -4.86 -10.48
N VAL A 107 -1.77 -5.01 -9.62
CA VAL A 107 -1.40 -3.98 -8.64
C VAL A 107 -0.95 -2.69 -9.34
N GLY A 108 -0.17 -2.80 -10.41
CA GLY A 108 0.26 -1.66 -11.21
C GLY A 108 -0.91 -0.90 -11.82
N SER A 109 -1.84 -1.62 -12.46
CA SER A 109 -3.07 -1.05 -13.03
C SER A 109 -3.94 -0.38 -11.96
N ALA A 110 -4.10 -0.99 -10.79
CA ALA A 110 -4.85 -0.40 -9.68
C ALA A 110 -4.22 0.92 -9.18
N LEU A 111 -2.89 0.95 -8.99
CA LEU A 111 -2.18 2.16 -8.57
C LEU A 111 -2.32 3.31 -9.58
N VAL A 112 -2.25 3.00 -10.88
CA VAL A 112 -2.49 3.97 -11.96
C VAL A 112 -3.91 4.53 -11.89
N ALA A 113 -4.92 3.65 -11.85
CA ALA A 113 -6.32 4.07 -11.81
C ALA A 113 -6.63 4.94 -10.58
N LEU A 114 -6.10 4.56 -9.41
CA LEU A 114 -6.25 5.32 -8.17
C LEU A 114 -5.57 6.69 -8.25
N GLN A 115 -4.35 6.76 -8.79
CA GLN A 115 -3.64 8.02 -8.94
C GLN A 115 -4.38 8.94 -9.92
N ASP A 116 -4.80 8.43 -11.07
CA ASP A 116 -5.47 9.24 -12.09
C ASP A 116 -6.80 9.78 -11.58
N ARG A 117 -7.57 8.95 -10.86
CA ARG A 117 -8.79 9.39 -10.17
C ARG A 117 -8.51 10.46 -9.13
N PHE A 118 -7.50 10.26 -8.27
CA PHE A 118 -7.14 11.24 -7.26
C PHE A 118 -6.78 12.60 -7.88
N LEU A 119 -5.96 12.58 -8.93
CA LEU A 119 -5.54 13.77 -9.65
C LEU A 119 -6.70 14.47 -10.37
N ALA A 120 -7.65 13.71 -10.91
CA ALA A 120 -8.84 14.25 -11.56
C ALA A 120 -9.80 14.92 -10.56
N GLN A 121 -9.99 14.29 -9.39
CA GLN A 121 -10.90 14.75 -8.35
C GLN A 121 -10.36 15.98 -7.62
N HIS A 122 -9.08 15.97 -7.21
CA HIS A 122 -8.53 17.01 -6.33
C HIS A 122 -7.82 18.13 -7.08
N ARG A 123 -7.46 17.91 -8.35
CA ARG A 123 -6.77 18.87 -9.22
C ARG A 123 -5.62 19.61 -8.51
N PRO A 124 -4.66 18.89 -7.92
CA PRO A 124 -3.56 19.51 -7.20
C PRO A 124 -2.69 20.37 -8.13
N ASP A 125 -1.96 21.32 -7.54
CA ASP A 125 -0.97 22.12 -8.26
C ASP A 125 0.14 21.26 -8.89
N ARG A 126 1.00 21.89 -9.71
CA ARG A 126 2.06 21.20 -10.45
C ARG A 126 3.08 20.50 -9.56
N GLU A 127 3.44 21.10 -8.42
CA GLU A 127 4.42 20.56 -7.49
C GLU A 127 3.83 19.34 -6.77
N SER A 128 2.66 19.51 -6.17
CA SER A 128 1.87 18.46 -5.53
C SER A 128 1.63 17.28 -6.48
N ARG A 129 1.27 17.54 -7.74
CA ARG A 129 1.11 16.50 -8.77
C ARG A 129 2.42 15.74 -9.04
N SER A 130 3.55 16.44 -9.03
CA SER A 130 4.87 15.82 -9.23
C SER A 130 5.25 14.92 -8.04
N LEU A 131 4.98 15.39 -6.82
CA LEU A 131 5.19 14.62 -5.58
C LEU A 131 4.32 13.36 -5.53
N ILE A 132 3.04 13.47 -5.89
CA ILE A 132 2.12 12.32 -5.94
C ILE A 132 2.64 11.27 -6.92
N ARG A 133 3.02 11.68 -8.13
CA ARG A 133 3.57 10.76 -9.15
C ARG A 133 4.85 10.09 -8.67
N TRP A 134 5.74 10.87 -8.04
CA TRP A 134 6.99 10.36 -7.50
C TRP A 134 6.76 9.34 -6.38
N GLU A 135 5.89 9.61 -5.42
CA GLU A 135 5.63 8.69 -4.31
C GLU A 135 4.88 7.44 -4.78
N THR A 136 3.94 7.54 -5.74
CA THR A 136 3.29 6.36 -6.36
C THR A 136 4.33 5.48 -7.05
N ALA A 137 5.23 6.08 -7.83
CA ALA A 137 6.31 5.37 -8.49
C ALA A 137 7.28 4.72 -7.48
N ARG A 138 7.63 5.42 -6.39
CA ARG A 138 8.47 4.88 -5.31
C ARG A 138 7.82 3.67 -4.62
N ARG A 139 6.51 3.71 -4.38
CA ARG A 139 5.75 2.57 -3.82
C ARG A 139 5.74 1.40 -4.80
N TRP A 140 5.51 1.68 -6.07
CA TRP A 140 5.57 0.68 -7.15
C TRP A 140 6.93 -0.04 -7.20
N ALA A 141 8.05 0.69 -7.19
CA ALA A 141 9.40 0.09 -7.14
C ALA A 141 9.61 -0.80 -5.91
N ARG A 142 9.03 -0.44 -4.75
CA ARG A 142 9.16 -1.24 -3.53
C ARG A 142 8.50 -2.61 -3.68
N ILE A 143 7.35 -2.68 -4.35
CA ILE A 143 6.60 -3.93 -4.59
C ILE A 143 7.41 -4.87 -5.49
N GLY A 144 7.89 -4.36 -6.62
CA GLY A 144 8.76 -5.14 -7.52
C GLY A 144 10.02 -5.64 -6.82
N ARG A 145 10.69 -4.78 -6.04
CA ARG A 145 11.88 -5.19 -5.25
C ARG A 145 11.56 -6.22 -4.18
N ALA A 146 10.39 -6.16 -3.54
CA ALA A 146 9.97 -7.18 -2.58
C ALA A 146 9.86 -8.55 -3.25
N GLY A 147 9.18 -8.63 -4.40
CA GLY A 147 9.06 -9.89 -5.16
C GLY A 147 10.40 -10.44 -5.67
N LEU A 148 11.30 -9.58 -6.13
CA LEU A 148 12.66 -9.98 -6.53
C LEU A 148 13.48 -10.51 -5.35
N ARG A 149 13.37 -9.90 -4.16
CA ARG A 149 14.08 -10.32 -2.95
C ARG A 149 13.56 -11.65 -2.39
N THR A 150 12.28 -11.96 -2.58
CA THR A 150 11.70 -13.23 -2.15
C THR A 150 11.74 -14.31 -3.22
N GLY A 151 12.13 -13.95 -4.44
CA GLY A 151 12.23 -14.87 -5.57
C GLY A 151 10.88 -15.22 -6.21
N THR A 152 9.81 -14.52 -5.84
CA THR A 152 8.47 -14.69 -6.45
C THR A 152 8.40 -14.03 -7.83
N LEU A 153 9.31 -13.10 -8.11
CA LEU A 153 9.47 -12.48 -9.43
C LEU A 153 10.87 -12.72 -9.99
N ARG A 154 10.96 -12.79 -11.32
CA ARG A 154 12.21 -12.67 -12.08
C ARG A 154 12.41 -11.22 -12.53
N LEU A 155 13.65 -10.87 -12.89
CA LEU A 155 13.96 -9.53 -13.43
C LEU A 155 13.15 -9.22 -14.69
N GLY A 156 12.95 -10.21 -15.57
CA GLY A 156 12.13 -10.07 -16.76
C GLY A 156 10.66 -9.75 -16.46
N ASP A 157 10.11 -10.31 -15.36
CA ASP A 157 8.74 -10.01 -14.94
C ASP A 157 8.61 -8.56 -14.48
N ALA A 158 9.56 -8.09 -13.66
CA ALA A 158 9.57 -6.71 -13.18
C ALA A 158 9.81 -5.68 -14.32
N ALA A 159 10.59 -6.05 -15.34
CA ALA A 159 10.85 -5.19 -16.49
C ALA A 159 9.68 -5.15 -17.49
N ALA A 160 8.98 -6.28 -17.68
CA ALA A 160 7.84 -6.38 -18.59
C ALA A 160 6.61 -5.62 -18.08
N VAL A 161 6.47 -5.51 -16.76
CA VAL A 161 5.37 -4.80 -16.12
C VAL A 161 5.81 -3.38 -15.79
N ARG A 162 5.58 -2.46 -16.72
CA ARG A 162 5.97 -1.05 -16.56
C ARG A 162 4.80 -0.13 -16.90
N PRO A 163 4.03 0.32 -15.89
CA PRO A 163 3.00 1.32 -16.14
C PRO A 163 3.64 2.59 -16.73
N PRO A 164 3.11 3.18 -17.82
CA PRO A 164 3.81 4.19 -18.63
C PRO A 164 4.40 5.36 -17.84
N HIS A 165 3.68 5.87 -16.83
CA HIS A 165 4.10 7.02 -16.04
C HIS A 165 4.69 6.65 -14.66
N LEU A 166 4.63 5.39 -14.24
CA LEU A 166 5.30 4.91 -13.01
C LEU A 166 6.72 4.40 -13.31
N GLY A 167 6.96 3.98 -14.55
CA GLY A 167 8.25 3.46 -14.98
C GLY A 167 8.71 2.27 -14.15
N LEU A 168 10.02 2.18 -13.89
CA LEU A 168 10.59 1.24 -12.91
C LEU A 168 10.51 1.79 -11.47
N GLY A 169 9.70 2.82 -11.23
CA GLY A 169 9.53 3.45 -9.93
C GLY A 169 10.71 4.33 -9.50
N TYR A 170 11.37 4.99 -10.46
CA TYR A 170 12.63 5.76 -10.32
C TYR A 170 13.85 4.97 -9.80
N ALA A 171 13.72 3.66 -9.60
CA ALA A 171 14.87 2.78 -9.40
C ALA A 171 15.54 2.51 -10.75
N GLY A 172 16.86 2.71 -10.82
CA GLY A 172 17.65 2.21 -11.94
C GLY A 172 17.62 0.68 -12.00
N ILE A 173 17.87 0.10 -13.18
CA ILE A 173 17.98 -1.36 -13.37
C ILE A 173 18.99 -1.99 -12.38
N GLU A 174 20.02 -1.24 -12.01
CA GLU A 174 21.05 -1.62 -11.04
C GLU A 174 20.47 -1.94 -9.64
N GLU A 175 19.50 -1.17 -9.16
CA GLU A 175 18.86 -1.44 -7.87
C GLU A 175 18.01 -2.72 -7.88
N LEU A 176 17.43 -3.05 -9.04
CA LEU A 176 16.64 -4.28 -9.22
C LEU A 176 17.56 -5.51 -9.22
N ILE A 177 18.71 -5.41 -9.88
CA ILE A 177 19.76 -6.44 -9.87
C ILE A 177 20.25 -6.67 -8.43
N LEU A 178 20.59 -5.61 -7.70
CA LEU A 178 21.03 -5.71 -6.30
C LEU A 178 19.96 -6.38 -5.41
N SER A 179 18.69 -6.02 -5.60
CA SER A 179 17.57 -6.61 -4.85
C SER A 179 17.44 -8.12 -5.11
N ARG A 180 17.63 -8.56 -6.35
CA ARG A 180 17.65 -9.99 -6.70
C ARG A 180 18.82 -10.72 -6.04
N ILE A 181 20.02 -10.12 -6.04
CA ILE A 181 21.22 -10.69 -5.41
C ILE A 181 21.00 -10.89 -3.91
N VAL A 182 20.50 -9.86 -3.21
CA VAL A 182 20.17 -9.95 -1.78
C VAL A 182 19.18 -11.08 -1.50
N GLY A 183 18.17 -11.24 -2.36
CA GLY A 183 17.22 -12.35 -2.26
C GLY A 183 17.86 -13.72 -2.39
N SER A 184 18.71 -13.90 -3.41
CA SER A 184 19.46 -15.16 -3.63
C SER A 184 20.33 -15.53 -2.43
N VAL A 185 21.08 -14.56 -1.90
CA VAL A 185 21.97 -14.79 -0.74
C VAL A 185 21.16 -15.21 0.49
N ARG A 186 20.05 -14.53 0.78
CA ARG A 186 19.17 -14.88 1.92
C ARG A 186 18.53 -16.26 1.76
N ALA A 187 18.13 -16.63 0.56
CA ALA A 187 17.56 -17.95 0.29
C ALA A 187 18.60 -19.07 0.50
N ALA A 188 19.84 -18.87 0.03
CA ALA A 188 20.95 -19.80 0.24
C ALA A 188 21.27 -19.95 1.74
N GLN A 189 21.38 -18.84 2.48
CA GLN A 189 21.61 -18.85 3.93
C GLN A 189 20.50 -19.59 4.70
N ARG A 190 19.23 -19.43 4.32
CA ARG A 190 18.11 -20.17 4.94
C ARG A 190 18.19 -21.67 4.68
N ARG A 191 18.61 -22.11 3.48
CA ARG A 191 18.78 -23.53 3.17
C ARG A 191 19.91 -24.13 4.02
N VAL A 192 21.07 -23.49 4.05
CA VAL A 192 22.21 -23.93 4.89
C VAL A 192 21.82 -24.00 6.37
N ARG A 193 21.06 -23.02 6.90
CA ARG A 193 20.57 -23.07 8.30
C ARG A 193 19.56 -24.17 8.56
N LYS A 194 18.77 -24.55 7.56
CA LYS A 194 17.77 -25.63 7.68
C LYS A 194 18.44 -26.99 7.64
N ASP A 195 19.45 -27.15 6.78
CA ASP A 195 20.25 -28.38 6.66
C ASP A 195 21.16 -28.59 7.88
N ALA A 196 21.62 -27.52 8.53
CA ALA A 196 22.40 -27.59 9.78
C ALA A 196 21.54 -27.83 11.04
N ALA A 197 20.20 -27.78 10.92
CA ALA A 197 19.25 -28.00 12.01
C ALA A 197 18.47 -29.33 11.87
N ALA A 198 18.78 -30.11 10.84
CA ALA A 198 18.26 -31.46 10.57
C ALA A 198 19.35 -32.50 10.91
#